data_AF-A0A1M5IBL0-F1
#
_entry.id   AF-A0A1M5IBL0-F1
#
_cell.length_a   1.000
_cell.length_b   1.000
_cell.length_c   1.000
_cell.angle_alpha   90.00
_cell.angle_beta   90.00
_cell.angle_gamma   90.00
#
_symmetry.space_group_name_H-M   'P 1'
#
loop_
_entity.id
_entity.type
_entity.pdbx_description
1 polymer ?
#
loop_
_entity_poly.entity_id
_entity_poly.type
_entity_poly.pdbx_seq_one_letter_code
_entity_poly.pdbx_strand_id
1 'polypeptide(L)'
;MTDHSVPWGGQAGGRIGHHASTLLSVAVVAVVAVGLFPPPGLLAVTVPVALFAFVIAMFLLMRQHDRSLCEHCMLSMPLDAAERAARVHRRFWVAHSGSEPRILLPYLAVLVGSNFATTPYGRALWAVVQLSLIYLLLASATHRRLQPWCPWCRGGGGGSDVDETPPVLPHDDRQLT
;
A
#
# COMPACT_ATOMS: atom_id res chain seq x y z
N MET A 1 18.29 -2.43 -27.89
CA MET A 1 17.52 -2.26 -26.64
C MET A 1 16.53 -1.15 -26.93
N THR A 2 15.35 -1.51 -27.41
CA THR A 2 14.37 -0.58 -27.98
C THR A 2 13.43 -0.10 -26.88
N ASP A 3 13.58 1.19 -26.53
CA ASP A 3 12.62 1.92 -25.72
C ASP A 3 11.33 2.11 -26.52
N HIS A 4 10.34 1.26 -26.28
CA HIS A 4 8.95 1.51 -26.65
C HIS A 4 8.27 2.25 -25.50
N SER A 5 8.65 3.52 -25.30
CA SER A 5 7.92 4.42 -24.41
C SER A 5 6.62 4.83 -25.09
N VAL A 6 5.55 4.09 -24.81
CA VAL A 6 4.19 4.45 -25.22
C VAL A 6 3.86 5.80 -24.54
N PRO A 7 3.70 6.92 -25.27
CA PRO A 7 3.61 8.26 -24.66
C PRO A 7 2.34 8.45 -23.80
N TRP A 8 1.34 7.59 -23.97
CA TRP A 8 0.11 7.57 -23.18
C TRP A 8 0.20 6.72 -21.90
N GLY A 9 1.23 5.88 -21.76
CA GLY A 9 1.37 4.93 -20.64
C GLY A 9 1.75 5.59 -19.31
N GLY A 10 2.56 6.64 -19.34
CA GLY A 10 3.06 7.32 -18.12
C GLY A 10 1.96 8.03 -17.33
N GLN A 11 1.11 8.81 -18.02
CA GLN A 11 0.02 9.56 -17.37
C GLN A 11 -1.15 8.67 -16.95
N ALA A 12 -1.55 7.70 -17.77
CA ALA A 12 -2.60 6.74 -17.42
C ALA A 12 -2.16 5.82 -16.27
N GLY A 13 -0.93 5.31 -16.32
CA GLY A 13 -0.34 4.50 -15.26
C GLY A 13 -0.20 5.25 -13.93
N GLY A 14 0.14 6.54 -13.98
CA GLY A 14 0.20 7.40 -12.79
C GLY A 14 -1.17 7.59 -12.11
N ARG A 15 -2.23 7.85 -12.90
CA ARG A 15 -3.60 8.00 -12.36
C ARG A 15 -4.16 6.70 -11.81
N ILE A 16 -3.98 5.60 -12.53
CA ILE A 16 -4.45 4.27 -12.09
C ILE A 16 -3.68 3.82 -10.84
N GLY A 17 -2.37 4.05 -10.80
CA GLY A 17 -1.52 3.73 -9.64
C GLY A 17 -1.97 4.45 -8.36
N HIS A 18 -2.37 5.72 -8.45
CA HIS A 18 -2.89 6.47 -7.30
C HIS A 18 -4.16 5.83 -6.71
N HIS A 19 -5.07 5.36 -7.57
CA HIS A 19 -6.32 4.72 -7.15
C HIS A 19 -6.19 3.21 -6.90
N ALA A 20 -5.01 2.62 -7.11
CA ALA A 20 -4.83 1.18 -7.05
C ALA A 20 -5.19 0.59 -5.67
N SER A 21 -4.90 1.28 -4.57
CA SER A 21 -5.27 0.81 -3.22
C SER A 21 -6.78 0.81 -3.00
N THR A 22 -7.50 1.81 -3.52
CA THR A 22 -8.97 1.87 -3.48
C THR A 22 -9.57 0.78 -4.37
N LEU A 23 -9.07 0.62 -5.60
CA LEU A 23 -9.51 -0.43 -6.53
C LEU A 23 -9.26 -1.83 -5.98
N LEU A 24 -8.10 -2.07 -5.34
CA LEU A 24 -7.81 -3.32 -4.63
C LEU A 24 -8.77 -3.55 -3.47
N SER A 25 -9.07 -2.52 -2.67
CA SER A 25 -10.01 -2.64 -1.56
C SER A 25 -11.41 -3.02 -2.06
N VAL A 26 -11.87 -2.37 -3.13
CA VAL A 26 -13.15 -2.69 -3.78
C VAL A 26 -13.12 -4.10 -4.37
N ALA A 27 -12.03 -4.52 -4.99
CA ALA A 27 -11.87 -5.86 -5.53
C ALA A 27 -11.92 -6.93 -4.43
N VAL A 28 -11.31 -6.69 -3.27
CA VAL A 28 -11.41 -7.61 -2.11
C VAL A 28 -12.86 -7.70 -1.63
N VAL A 29 -13.59 -6.58 -1.54
CA VAL A 29 -15.03 -6.61 -1.21
C VAL A 29 -15.82 -7.42 -2.25
N ALA A 30 -15.52 -7.25 -3.53
CA ALA A 30 -16.16 -8.01 -4.61
C ALA A 30 -15.85 -9.52 -4.51
N VAL A 31 -14.61 -9.90 -4.19
CA VAL A 31 -14.22 -11.29 -3.95
C VAL A 31 -14.99 -11.88 -2.77
N VAL A 32 -15.12 -11.13 -1.67
CA VAL A 32 -15.90 -11.56 -0.50
C VAL A 32 -17.37 -11.74 -0.87
N ALA A 33 -17.95 -10.79 -1.60
CA ALA A 33 -19.34 -10.85 -2.05
C ALA A 33 -19.59 -12.07 -2.96
N VAL A 34 -18.72 -12.31 -3.94
CA VAL A 34 -18.80 -13.48 -4.84
C VAL A 34 -18.60 -14.79 -4.07
N GLY A 35 -17.71 -14.82 -3.07
CA GLY A 35 -17.52 -16.01 -2.25
C GLY A 35 -18.68 -16.30 -1.30
N LEU A 36 -19.43 -15.29 -0.85
CA LEU A 36 -20.66 -15.48 -0.07
C LEU A 36 -21.87 -15.81 -0.95
N PHE A 37 -21.94 -15.20 -2.13
CA PHE A 37 -23.04 -15.34 -3.10
C PHE A 37 -22.50 -15.79 -4.46
N PRO A 38 -22.13 -17.08 -4.60
CA PRO A 38 -21.52 -17.56 -5.83
C PRO A 38 -22.51 -17.49 -7.01
N PRO A 39 -22.10 -16.92 -8.16
CA PRO A 39 -22.96 -16.88 -9.33
C PRO A 39 -23.15 -18.28 -9.93
N PRO A 40 -24.30 -18.56 -10.59
CA PRO A 40 -24.56 -19.88 -11.17
C PRO A 40 -23.80 -20.13 -12.48
N GLY A 41 -23.58 -21.40 -12.82
CA GLY A 41 -23.06 -21.83 -14.13
C GLY A 41 -21.59 -21.46 -14.38
N LEU A 42 -21.25 -21.12 -15.63
CA LEU A 42 -19.88 -20.75 -16.03
C LEU A 42 -19.35 -19.49 -15.32
N LEU A 43 -20.24 -18.65 -14.80
CA LEU A 43 -19.88 -17.47 -14.01
C LEU A 43 -19.22 -17.84 -12.68
N ALA A 44 -19.52 -19.03 -12.13
CA ALA A 44 -18.94 -19.52 -10.88
C ALA A 44 -17.41 -19.64 -10.93
N VAL A 45 -16.84 -19.85 -12.12
CA VAL A 45 -15.40 -19.99 -12.34
C VAL A 45 -14.81 -18.75 -12.97
N THR A 46 -15.47 -18.20 -13.99
CA THR A 46 -14.93 -17.04 -14.74
C THR A 46 -14.84 -15.78 -13.88
N VAL A 47 -15.83 -15.51 -13.02
CA VAL A 47 -15.83 -14.31 -12.17
C VAL A 47 -14.70 -14.36 -11.13
N PRO A 48 -14.51 -15.44 -10.32
CA PRO A 48 -13.38 -15.51 -9.40
C PRO A 48 -12.02 -15.44 -10.08
N VAL A 49 -11.84 -16.12 -11.23
CA VAL A 49 -10.58 -16.08 -11.97
C VAL A 49 -10.28 -14.67 -12.49
N ALA A 50 -11.28 -13.98 -13.04
CA ALA A 50 -11.13 -12.60 -13.51
C ALA A 50 -10.81 -11.65 -12.34
N LEU A 51 -11.50 -11.77 -11.20
CA LEU A 51 -11.23 -10.99 -10.01
C LEU A 51 -9.82 -11.24 -9.45
N PHE A 52 -9.38 -12.50 -9.41
CA PHE A 52 -8.04 -12.85 -8.97
C PHE A 52 -6.97 -12.25 -9.88
N ALA A 53 -7.13 -12.37 -11.20
CA ALA A 53 -6.25 -11.73 -12.17
C ALA A 53 -6.23 -10.21 -12.02
N PHE A 54 -7.40 -9.59 -11.78
CA PHE A 54 -7.53 -8.15 -11.54
C PHE A 54 -6.78 -7.73 -10.26
N VAL A 55 -6.92 -8.46 -9.16
CA VAL A 55 -6.21 -8.18 -7.89
C VAL A 55 -4.69 -8.27 -8.10
N ILE A 56 -4.19 -9.30 -8.78
CA ILE A 56 -2.76 -9.43 -9.09
C ILE A 56 -2.29 -8.26 -9.95
N ALA A 57 -3.00 -7.94 -11.02
CA ALA A 57 -2.65 -6.84 -11.92
C ALA A 57 -2.61 -5.49 -11.16
N MET A 58 -3.63 -5.19 -10.36
CA MET A 58 -3.66 -3.97 -9.55
C MET A 58 -2.56 -3.94 -8.48
N PHE A 59 -2.24 -5.09 -7.87
CA PHE A 59 -1.15 -5.18 -6.91
C PHE A 59 0.22 -4.90 -7.57
N LEU A 60 0.48 -5.47 -8.75
CA LEU A 60 1.70 -5.22 -9.51
C LEU A 60 1.79 -3.76 -9.96
N LEU A 61 0.70 -3.17 -10.45
CA LEU A 61 0.64 -1.75 -10.79
C LEU A 61 0.90 -0.86 -9.58
N MET A 62 0.31 -1.17 -8.42
CA MET A 62 0.59 -0.47 -7.17
C MET A 62 2.08 -0.57 -6.82
N ARG A 63 2.70 -1.75 -6.93
CA ARG A 63 4.13 -1.95 -6.64
C ARG A 63 5.05 -1.20 -7.61
N GLN A 64 4.69 -1.11 -8.88
CA GLN A 64 5.42 -0.34 -9.87
C GLN A 64 5.30 1.16 -9.61
N HIS A 65 4.09 1.62 -9.29
CA HIS A 65 3.80 3.01 -8.95
C HIS A 65 4.48 3.45 -7.65
N ASP A 66 4.53 2.57 -6.64
CA ASP A 66 5.22 2.85 -5.37
C ASP A 66 6.72 3.15 -5.55
N ARG A 67 7.33 2.75 -6.68
CA ARG A 67 8.73 3.05 -7.01
C ARG A 67 8.92 4.38 -7.73
N SER A 68 7.85 5.05 -8.17
CA SER A 68 7.92 6.33 -8.86
C SER A 68 7.27 7.45 -8.04
N LEU A 69 7.93 8.61 -7.99
CA LEU A 69 7.37 9.81 -7.37
C LEU A 69 6.27 10.36 -8.29
N CYS A 70 5.02 10.24 -7.85
CA CYS A 70 3.85 10.73 -8.55
C CYS A 70 3.50 12.14 -8.06
N GLU A 71 3.47 13.14 -8.96
CA GLU A 71 3.13 14.53 -8.61
C GLU A 71 1.76 14.63 -7.93
N HIS A 72 0.78 13.88 -8.42
CA HIS A 72 -0.56 13.85 -7.83
C HIS A 72 -0.55 13.33 -6.38
N CYS A 73 0.36 12.41 -6.06
CA CYS A 73 0.53 11.85 -4.74
C CYS A 73 1.13 12.89 -3.78
N MET A 74 2.12 13.65 -4.26
CA MET A 74 2.67 14.79 -3.52
C MET A 74 1.62 15.88 -3.29
N LEU A 75 0.83 16.22 -4.31
CA LEU A 75 -0.25 17.22 -4.17
C LEU A 75 -1.37 16.77 -3.23
N SER A 76 -1.60 15.46 -3.12
CA SER A 76 -2.57 14.89 -2.17
C SER A 76 -2.07 14.82 -0.73
N MET A 77 -0.82 15.22 -0.47
CA MET A 77 -0.23 15.19 0.86
C MET A 77 -0.88 16.26 1.75
N PRO A 78 -1.38 15.89 2.93
CA PRO A 78 -2.00 16.85 3.82
C PRO A 78 -0.97 17.82 4.41
N LEU A 79 -1.36 19.10 4.55
CA LEU A 79 -0.54 20.11 5.20
C LEU A 79 -0.31 19.77 6.70
N ASP A 80 -1.24 19.07 7.33
CA ASP A 80 -1.17 18.55 8.70
C ASP A 80 -0.58 17.11 8.78
N ALA A 81 0.34 16.75 7.88
CA ALA A 81 0.89 15.39 7.78
C ALA A 81 1.49 14.86 9.09
N ALA A 82 2.24 15.70 9.83
CA ALA A 82 2.86 15.32 11.10
C ALA A 82 1.81 14.98 12.17
N GLU A 83 0.76 15.79 12.29
CA GLU A 83 -0.31 15.58 13.26
C GLU A 83 -1.15 14.33 12.91
N ARG A 84 -1.41 14.11 11.61
CA ARG A 84 -2.05 12.88 11.14
C ARG A 84 -1.20 11.66 11.41
N ALA A 85 0.11 11.74 11.19
CA ALA A 85 1.04 10.65 11.45
C ALA A 85 1.01 10.23 12.93
N ALA A 86 0.95 11.19 13.86
CA ALA A 86 0.80 10.92 15.28
C ALA A 86 -0.50 10.14 15.59
N ARG A 87 -1.62 10.46 14.92
CA ARG A 87 -2.90 9.76 15.09
C ARG A 87 -2.93 8.34 14.52
N VAL A 88 -2.19 8.08 13.43
CA VAL A 88 -2.23 6.78 12.72
C VAL A 88 -1.07 5.84 13.06
N HIS A 89 -0.40 6.04 14.20
CA HIS A 89 0.76 5.24 14.63
C HIS A 89 0.52 3.72 14.57
N ARG A 90 -0.69 3.24 14.92
CA ARG A 90 -1.06 1.82 14.81
C ARG A 90 -0.98 1.28 13.38
N ARG A 91 -1.32 2.08 12.37
CA ARG A 91 -1.25 1.66 10.96
C ARG A 91 0.19 1.49 10.49
N PHE A 92 1.10 2.32 10.97
CA PHE A 92 2.53 2.16 10.69
C PHE A 92 3.11 0.89 11.31
N TRP A 93 2.69 0.57 12.54
CA TRP A 93 3.05 -0.69 13.18
C TRP A 93 2.57 -1.88 12.35
N VAL A 94 1.29 -1.90 11.97
CA VAL A 94 0.72 -2.98 11.13
C VAL A 94 1.44 -3.12 9.80
N ALA A 95 1.81 -2.00 9.16
CA ALA A 95 2.54 -2.03 7.90
C ALA A 95 3.94 -2.66 8.06
N HIS A 96 4.65 -2.38 9.16
CA HIS A 96 5.94 -3.00 9.47
C HIS A 96 5.80 -4.46 9.89
N SER A 97 4.86 -4.77 10.78
CA SER A 97 4.55 -6.14 11.18
C SER A 97 4.17 -7.00 9.97
N GLY A 98 3.47 -6.45 8.99
CA GLY A 98 3.13 -7.13 7.75
C GLY A 98 4.32 -7.37 6.80
N SER A 99 5.46 -6.70 7.03
CA SER A 99 6.71 -6.94 6.28
C SER A 99 7.64 -7.93 6.98
N GLU A 100 7.41 -8.21 8.27
CA GLU A 100 8.18 -9.18 9.03
C GLU A 100 7.75 -10.61 8.66
N PRO A 101 8.65 -11.46 8.12
CA PRO A 101 8.27 -12.80 7.64
C PRO A 101 7.69 -13.69 8.74
N ARG A 102 8.11 -13.50 10.00
CA ARG A 102 7.61 -14.24 11.16
C ARG A 102 6.12 -13.99 11.44
N ILE A 103 5.59 -12.85 11.03
CA ILE A 103 4.16 -12.50 11.18
C ILE A 103 3.42 -12.71 9.85
N LEU A 104 4.06 -12.38 8.73
CA LEU A 104 3.46 -12.51 7.41
C LEU A 104 3.17 -13.98 7.05
N LEU A 105 4.08 -14.91 7.32
CA LEU A 105 3.90 -16.33 7.00
C LEU A 105 2.69 -16.95 7.71
N PRO A 106 2.52 -16.85 9.05
CA PRO A 106 1.34 -17.38 9.71
C PRO A 106 0.06 -16.65 9.28
N TYR A 107 0.11 -15.35 9.01
CA TYR A 107 -1.03 -14.62 8.46
C TYR A 107 -1.48 -15.17 7.09
N LEU A 108 -0.53 -15.39 6.17
CA LEU A 108 -0.81 -16.01 4.87
C LEU A 108 -1.33 -17.44 5.02
N ALA A 109 -0.80 -18.21 5.98
CA ALA A 109 -1.29 -19.55 6.26
C ALA A 109 -2.75 -19.53 6.74
N VAL A 110 -3.13 -18.59 7.61
CA VAL A 110 -4.53 -18.38 8.03
C VAL A 110 -5.40 -17.92 6.85
N LEU A 111 -4.90 -16.99 6.04
CA LEU A 111 -5.61 -16.48 4.87
C LEU A 111 -5.91 -17.61 3.87
N VAL A 112 -4.90 -18.40 3.50
CA VAL A 112 -5.04 -19.56 2.60
C VAL A 112 -5.91 -20.64 3.25
N GLY A 113 -5.63 -21.00 4.50
CA GLY A 113 -6.35 -22.02 5.27
C GLY A 113 -7.83 -21.70 5.44
N SER A 114 -8.19 -20.42 5.58
CA SER A 114 -9.59 -20.00 5.71
C SER A 114 -10.45 -20.35 4.49
N ASN A 115 -9.86 -20.52 3.30
CA ASN A 115 -10.60 -20.91 2.09
C ASN A 115 -11.19 -22.31 2.17
N PHE A 116 -10.69 -23.15 3.09
CA PHE A 116 -11.21 -24.50 3.32
C PHE A 116 -12.35 -24.52 4.35
N ALA A 117 -12.68 -23.39 4.98
CA ALA A 117 -13.77 -23.27 5.94
C ALA A 117 -15.13 -23.21 5.24
N THR A 118 -15.74 -24.37 4.99
CA THR A 118 -16.99 -24.48 4.22
C THR A 118 -18.26 -24.37 5.07
N THR A 119 -18.15 -24.45 6.40
CA THR A 119 -19.29 -24.28 7.33
C THR A 119 -19.84 -22.86 7.28
N PRO A 120 -21.11 -22.61 7.63
CA PRO A 120 -21.68 -21.25 7.60
C PRO A 120 -20.93 -20.27 8.51
N TYR A 121 -20.56 -20.71 9.72
CA TYR A 121 -19.69 -19.95 10.61
C TYR A 121 -18.28 -19.78 10.04
N GLY A 122 -17.78 -20.80 9.35
CA GLY A 122 -16.51 -20.75 8.62
C GLY A 122 -16.49 -19.71 7.51
N ARG A 123 -17.58 -19.56 6.75
CA ARG A 123 -17.75 -18.55 5.70
C ARG A 123 -17.74 -17.13 6.27
N ALA A 124 -18.39 -16.92 7.43
CA ALA A 124 -18.34 -15.63 8.11
C ALA A 124 -16.92 -15.28 8.58
N LEU A 125 -16.22 -16.25 9.19
CA LEU A 125 -14.82 -16.08 9.60
C LEU A 125 -13.90 -15.83 8.39
N TRP A 126 -14.08 -16.59 7.30
CA TRP A 126 -13.39 -16.39 6.03
C TRP A 126 -13.59 -14.97 5.52
N ALA A 127 -14.82 -14.45 5.50
CA ALA A 127 -15.09 -13.08 5.07
C ALA A 127 -14.35 -12.06 5.95
N VAL A 128 -14.34 -12.23 7.27
CA VAL A 128 -13.59 -11.35 8.19
C VAL A 128 -12.09 -11.40 7.92
N VAL A 129 -11.53 -12.60 7.73
CA VAL A 129 -10.11 -12.79 7.41
C VAL A 129 -9.77 -12.13 6.08
N GLN A 130 -10.61 -12.26 5.05
CA GLN A 130 -10.41 -11.61 3.75
C GLN A 130 -10.53 -10.08 3.85
N LEU A 131 -11.49 -9.56 4.62
CA LEU A 131 -11.63 -8.12 4.85
C LEU A 131 -10.46 -7.54 5.65
N SER A 132 -9.77 -8.34 6.47
CA SER A 132 -8.55 -7.89 7.15
C SER A 132 -7.45 -7.46 6.16
N LEU A 133 -7.45 -8.02 4.94
CA LEU A 133 -6.52 -7.64 3.87
C LEU A 133 -6.71 -6.18 3.45
N ILE A 134 -7.95 -5.67 3.47
CA ILE A 134 -8.24 -4.26 3.18
C ILE A 134 -7.53 -3.37 4.20
N TYR A 135 -7.59 -3.72 5.48
CA TYR A 135 -6.91 -2.96 6.51
C TYR A 135 -5.39 -2.97 6.31
N LEU A 136 -4.81 -4.11 5.93
CA LEU A 136 -3.38 -4.20 5.60
C LEU A 136 -3.02 -3.32 4.39
N LEU A 137 -3.82 -3.37 3.32
CA LEU A 137 -3.62 -2.53 2.13
C LEU A 137 -3.69 -1.03 2.46
N LEU A 138 -4.68 -0.62 3.26
CA LEU A 138 -4.83 0.77 3.70
C LEU A 138 -3.69 1.20 4.64
N ALA A 139 -3.25 0.32 5.54
CA ALA A 139 -2.11 0.56 6.41
C ALA A 139 -0.83 0.76 5.59
N SER A 140 -0.55 -0.11 4.61
CA SER A 140 0.58 0.02 3.69
C SER A 140 0.50 1.29 2.84
N ALA A 141 -0.68 1.63 2.31
CA ALA A 141 -0.87 2.86 1.53
C ALA A 141 -0.65 4.12 2.40
N THR A 142 -1.19 4.12 3.62
CA THR A 142 -0.99 5.22 4.59
C THR A 142 0.49 5.34 4.96
N HIS A 143 1.15 4.21 5.20
CA HIS A 143 2.57 4.15 5.55
C HIS A 143 3.45 4.75 4.45
N ARG A 144 3.22 4.40 3.18
CA ARG A 144 3.98 4.99 2.05
C ARG A 144 3.79 6.49 1.94
N ARG A 145 2.55 6.99 2.13
CA ARG A 145 2.25 8.43 2.06
C ARG A 145 2.88 9.25 3.19
N LEU A 146 2.94 8.68 4.39
CA LEU A 146 3.46 9.34 5.59
C LEU A 146 4.81 8.77 6.03
N GLN A 147 5.53 8.11 5.12
CA GLN A 147 6.83 7.50 5.40
C GLN A 147 7.82 8.49 6.04
N PRO A 148 7.89 9.78 5.62
CA PRO A 148 8.77 10.77 6.25
C PRO A 148 8.45 11.11 7.70
N TRP A 149 7.36 10.61 8.27
CA TRP A 149 7.01 10.81 9.68
C TRP A 149 6.88 9.49 10.43
N CYS A 150 7.33 8.39 9.84
CA CYS A 150 7.22 7.06 10.44
C CYS A 150 8.41 6.79 11.37
N PRO A 151 8.20 6.51 12.67
CA PRO A 151 9.29 6.36 13.64
C PRO A 151 10.10 5.07 13.47
N TRP A 152 9.58 4.09 12.71
CA TRP A 152 10.25 2.81 12.48
C TRP A 152 11.06 2.73 11.18
N CYS A 153 10.88 3.68 10.27
CA CYS A 153 11.65 3.75 9.03
C CYS A 153 12.94 4.55 9.26
N ARG A 154 14.10 3.87 9.15
CA ARG A 154 15.41 4.56 9.14
C ARG A 154 15.48 5.52 7.94
N GLY A 155 15.56 6.82 8.19
CA GLY A 155 15.66 7.88 7.18
C GLY A 155 14.35 8.60 6.83
N GLY A 156 13.23 8.27 7.47
CA GLY A 156 11.95 8.93 7.24
C GLY A 156 11.65 10.01 8.28
N GLY A 157 12.36 11.15 8.23
CA GLY A 157 12.00 12.50 8.71
C GLY A 157 11.24 12.72 10.04
N GLY A 158 11.06 11.69 10.87
CA GLY A 158 10.52 11.81 12.22
C GLY A 158 11.59 12.39 13.11
N GLY A 159 11.60 13.73 13.21
CA GLY A 159 12.61 14.53 13.88
C GLY A 159 13.03 14.00 15.24
N SER A 160 14.32 13.68 15.35
CA SER A 160 15.08 13.78 16.60
C SER A 160 16.53 14.16 16.31
N ASP A 161 17.07 13.85 15.12
CA ASP A 161 18.25 14.53 14.61
C ASP A 161 17.82 15.80 13.91
N VAL A 162 17.79 16.90 14.67
CA VAL A 162 18.10 18.19 14.09
C VAL A 162 19.50 18.01 13.52
N ASP A 163 19.61 17.91 12.19
CA ASP A 163 20.87 18.19 11.54
C ASP A 163 21.12 19.66 11.86
N GLU A 164 21.88 19.92 12.93
CA GLU A 164 22.43 21.23 13.21
C GLU A 164 23.31 21.53 12.00
N THR A 165 22.71 22.11 10.96
CA THR A 165 23.47 22.69 9.86
C THR A 165 24.50 23.58 10.54
N PRO A 166 25.79 23.25 10.44
CA PRO A 166 26.81 24.03 11.11
C PRO A 166 26.63 25.47 10.63
N PRO A 167 26.73 26.47 11.54
CA PRO A 167 26.55 27.86 11.15
C PRO A 167 27.44 28.14 9.94
N VAL A 168 26.85 28.68 8.88
CA VAL A 168 27.63 29.16 7.72
C VAL A 168 28.54 30.24 8.28
N LEU A 169 29.78 29.88 8.56
CA LEU A 169 30.80 30.84 8.96
C LEU A 169 30.96 31.81 7.78
N PRO A 170 31.02 33.13 8.04
CA PRO A 170 31.34 34.09 6.99
C PRO A 170 32.61 33.62 6.29
N HIS A 171 32.57 33.47 4.97
CA HIS A 171 33.77 33.21 4.19
C HIS A 171 34.72 34.37 4.45
N ASP A 172 35.82 34.10 5.16
CA ASP A 172 36.86 35.08 5.37
C ASP A 172 37.59 35.24 4.03
N ASP A 173 37.17 36.22 3.24
CA ASP A 173 37.66 36.56 1.89
C ASP A 173 39.15 37.03 1.89
N ARG A 174 39.91 36.72 2.95
CA ARG A 174 41.29 37.19 3.18
C ARG A 174 42.37 36.28 2.61
N GLN A 175 42.04 35.29 1.79
CA GLN A 175 43.05 34.43 1.14
C GLN A 175 43.50 34.91 -0.25
N LEU A 176 43.27 36.18 -0.60
CA LEU A 176 43.83 36.81 -1.79
C LEU A 176 44.70 38.02 -1.42
N THR A 177 45.88 37.77 -0.85
CA THR A 177 47.13 38.55 -1.06
C THR A 177 48.27 37.95 -0.25
#